data_AF-A0A7C9TPY5-F1
#
_entry.id   AF-A0A7C9TPY5-F1
#
_cell.length_a   1.000
_cell.length_b   1.000
_cell.length_c   1.000
_cell.angle_alpha   90.00
_cell.angle_beta   90.00
_cell.angle_gamma   90.00
#
_symmetry.space_group_name_H-M   'P 1'
#
loop_
_entity.id
_entity.type
_entity.pdbx_description
1 polymer ?
#
loop_
_entity_poly.entity_id
_entity_poly.type
_entity_poly.pdbx_seq_one_letter_code
_entity_poly.pdbx_strand_id
1 'polypeptide(L)'
;MNEPDDYRLSVADSLEAFRSGLVALTPSAERIGITWRDAEMHDDWELAADGLYTAFVAHPLQQDTSGTGRAFPLPRYDFNLRSYEKLSWLELTPSRVGHTFVFVRFSTTDEAFDTAEFSELESLGTEQHGYVMLPAVGLDVRLRQRYPDGTSRLTSDVVLVE
;
A
#
# COMPACT_ATOMS: atom_id res chain seq x y z
N MET A 1 29.33 -16.57 -17.28
CA MET A 1 28.85 -16.04 -15.98
C MET A 1 27.60 -15.27 -16.35
N ASN A 2 26.44 -15.91 -16.25
CA ASN A 2 25.16 -15.25 -16.52
C ASN A 2 24.95 -14.27 -15.36
N GLU A 3 24.62 -13.02 -15.67
CA GLU A 3 24.06 -12.12 -14.66
C GLU A 3 22.84 -12.82 -14.04
N PRO A 4 22.66 -12.76 -12.71
CA PRO A 4 21.43 -13.25 -12.11
C PRO A 4 20.25 -12.52 -12.74
N ASP A 5 19.20 -13.25 -13.14
CA ASP A 5 17.95 -12.65 -13.57
C ASP A 5 17.40 -11.82 -12.39
N ASP A 6 17.55 -10.49 -12.47
CA ASP A 6 17.00 -9.58 -11.46
C ASP A 6 15.48 -9.78 -11.39
N TYR A 7 15.01 -10.42 -10.31
CA TYR A 7 13.58 -10.60 -10.08
C TYR A 7 12.96 -9.25 -9.70
N ARG A 8 12.16 -8.70 -10.62
CA ARG A 8 11.43 -7.45 -10.41
C ARG A 8 10.02 -7.71 -9.93
N LEU A 9 9.65 -7.03 -8.86
CA LEU A 9 8.31 -7.03 -8.31
C LEU A 9 7.64 -5.68 -8.59
N SER A 10 6.55 -5.71 -9.35
CA SER A 10 5.71 -4.54 -9.59
C SER A 10 4.94 -4.16 -8.32
N VAL A 11 4.91 -2.87 -8.01
CA VAL A 11 4.12 -2.33 -6.87
C VAL A 11 2.63 -2.62 -7.05
N ALA A 12 2.14 -2.50 -8.29
CA ALA A 12 0.75 -2.81 -8.61
C ALA A 12 0.43 -4.29 -8.42
N ASP A 13 1.33 -5.18 -8.82
CA ASP A 13 1.14 -6.63 -8.67
C ASP A 13 1.12 -7.03 -7.19
N SER A 14 1.97 -6.41 -6.35
CA SER A 14 1.92 -6.57 -4.89
C SER A 14 0.57 -6.19 -4.30
N LEU A 15 0.01 -5.05 -4.72
CA LEU A 15 -1.30 -4.59 -4.25
C LEU A 15 -2.44 -5.49 -4.73
N GLU A 16 -2.38 -5.97 -5.99
CA GLU A 16 -3.38 -6.88 -6.53
C GLU A 16 -3.34 -8.26 -5.83
N ALA A 17 -2.14 -8.78 -5.55
CA ALA A 17 -1.98 -10.01 -4.79
C ALA A 17 -2.55 -9.86 -3.36
N PHE A 18 -2.28 -8.72 -2.72
CA PHE A 18 -2.85 -8.39 -1.42
C PHE A 18 -4.38 -8.31 -1.44
N ARG A 19 -4.95 -7.58 -2.41
CA ARG A 19 -6.41 -7.49 -2.61
C ARG A 19 -7.03 -8.87 -2.81
N SER A 20 -6.44 -9.69 -3.68
CA SER A 20 -6.88 -11.06 -3.93
C SER A 20 -6.87 -11.91 -2.65
N GLY A 21 -5.84 -11.72 -1.80
CA GLY A 21 -5.75 -12.35 -0.48
C GLY A 21 -6.90 -11.94 0.46
N LEU A 22 -7.24 -10.64 0.52
CA LEU A 22 -8.38 -10.15 1.31
C LEU A 22 -9.69 -10.80 0.82
N VAL A 23 -9.96 -10.76 -0.49
CA VAL A 23 -11.16 -11.35 -1.10
C VAL A 23 -11.25 -12.84 -0.78
N ALA A 24 -10.15 -13.58 -0.91
CA ALA A 24 -10.10 -15.02 -0.64
C ALA A 24 -10.38 -15.38 0.83
N LEU A 25 -10.05 -14.50 1.78
CA LEU A 25 -10.33 -14.72 3.20
C LEU A 25 -11.80 -14.49 3.57
N THR A 26 -12.55 -13.68 2.79
CA THR A 26 -13.93 -13.30 3.12
C THR A 26 -14.84 -14.49 3.46
N PRO A 27 -14.90 -15.61 2.70
CA PRO A 27 -15.85 -16.67 3.00
C PRO A 27 -15.49 -17.44 4.28
N SER A 28 -14.22 -17.44 4.66
CA SER A 28 -13.76 -18.08 5.90
C SER A 28 -14.02 -17.19 7.11
N ALA A 29 -13.83 -15.88 7.00
CA ALA A 29 -14.18 -14.92 8.05
C ALA A 29 -15.69 -14.92 8.33
N GLU A 30 -16.52 -14.89 7.28
CA GLU A 30 -17.98 -14.94 7.42
C GLU A 30 -18.47 -16.22 8.12
N ARG A 31 -17.83 -17.36 7.83
CA ARG A 31 -18.19 -18.66 8.45
C ARG A 31 -18.00 -18.68 9.97
N ILE A 32 -17.06 -17.88 10.48
CA ILE A 32 -16.78 -17.79 11.92
C ILE A 32 -17.31 -16.50 12.55
N GLY A 33 -18.10 -15.72 11.81
CA GLY A 33 -18.74 -14.50 12.30
C GLY A 33 -17.80 -13.30 12.46
N ILE A 34 -16.65 -13.28 11.78
CA ILE A 34 -15.78 -12.11 11.71
C ILE A 34 -16.28 -11.20 10.58
N THR A 35 -16.78 -10.01 10.92
CA THR A 35 -17.18 -8.99 9.96
C THR A 35 -15.96 -8.28 9.37
N TRP A 36 -15.92 -8.21 8.05
CA TRP A 36 -14.85 -7.60 7.25
C TRP A 36 -15.29 -6.33 6.52
N ARG A 37 -16.59 -6.00 6.57
CA ARG A 37 -17.17 -4.81 5.91
C ARG A 37 -16.93 -3.57 6.76
N ASP A 38 -16.69 -2.44 6.10
CA ASP A 38 -16.17 -1.20 6.69
C ASP A 38 -16.92 -0.71 7.94
N ALA A 39 -18.26 -0.67 7.91
CA ALA A 39 -19.05 -0.13 9.01
C ALA A 39 -19.07 -1.00 10.28
N GLU A 40 -18.66 -2.27 10.16
CA GLU A 40 -18.79 -3.30 11.21
C GLU A 40 -17.49 -4.10 11.37
N MET A 41 -16.36 -3.56 10.89
CA MET A 41 -15.10 -4.28 10.81
C MET A 41 -14.63 -4.68 12.21
N HIS A 42 -14.37 -5.97 12.39
CA HIS A 42 -13.93 -6.54 13.65
C HIS A 42 -12.40 -6.43 13.80
N ASP A 43 -11.89 -6.18 15.00
CA ASP A 43 -10.43 -6.06 15.27
C ASP A 43 -9.61 -7.26 14.75
N ASP A 44 -10.16 -8.47 14.85
CA ASP A 44 -9.53 -9.69 14.32
C ASP A 44 -9.36 -9.66 12.79
N TRP A 45 -10.29 -9.03 12.07
CA TRP A 45 -10.16 -8.82 10.63
C TRP A 45 -9.07 -7.80 10.33
N GLU A 46 -9.02 -6.68 11.06
CA GLU A 46 -7.96 -5.68 10.91
C GLU A 46 -6.58 -6.31 11.10
N LEU A 47 -6.43 -7.15 12.12
CA LEU A 47 -5.17 -7.86 12.38
C LEU A 47 -4.79 -8.81 11.22
N ALA A 48 -5.76 -9.54 10.68
CA ALA A 48 -5.53 -10.42 9.53
C ALA A 48 -5.17 -9.63 8.27
N ALA A 49 -5.86 -8.52 8.00
CA ALA A 49 -5.61 -7.65 6.86
C ALA A 49 -4.24 -6.96 6.94
N ASP A 50 -3.84 -6.44 8.12
CA ASP A 50 -2.52 -5.85 8.34
C ASP A 50 -1.39 -6.89 8.20
N GLY A 51 -1.64 -8.13 8.65
CA GLY A 51 -0.72 -9.26 8.45
C GLY A 51 -0.52 -9.60 6.97
N LEU A 52 -1.61 -9.66 6.19
CA LEU A 52 -1.55 -9.85 4.74
C LEU A 52 -0.83 -8.68 4.05
N TYR A 53 -1.19 -7.44 4.37
CA TYR A 53 -0.53 -6.27 3.79
C TYR A 53 0.96 -6.28 4.07
N THR A 54 1.36 -6.62 5.30
CA THR A 54 2.76 -6.75 5.68
C THR A 54 3.48 -7.79 4.83
N ALA A 55 2.87 -8.97 4.63
CA ALA A 55 3.48 -10.07 3.89
C ALA A 55 3.57 -9.83 2.37
N PHE A 56 2.52 -9.26 1.76
CA PHE A 56 2.41 -9.12 0.30
C PHE A 56 2.91 -7.77 -0.24
N VAL A 57 2.91 -6.72 0.61
CA VAL A 57 3.22 -5.35 0.19
C VAL A 57 4.39 -4.80 0.99
N ALA A 58 4.26 -4.67 2.31
CA ALA A 58 5.24 -3.89 3.07
C ALA A 58 6.63 -4.54 3.10
N HIS A 59 6.72 -5.83 3.41
CA HIS A 59 8.00 -6.52 3.43
C HIS A 59 8.64 -6.59 2.03
N PRO A 60 7.97 -7.11 0.97
CA PRO A 60 8.59 -7.24 -0.34
C PRO A 60 9.09 -5.89 -0.90
N LEU A 61 8.28 -4.83 -0.77
CA LEU A 61 8.64 -3.50 -1.27
C LEU A 61 9.75 -2.81 -0.46
N GLN A 62 9.96 -3.21 0.80
CA GLN A 62 11.04 -2.69 1.64
C GLN A 62 12.36 -3.46 1.51
N GLN A 63 12.34 -4.67 0.94
CA GLN A 63 13.58 -5.42 0.66
C GLN A 63 14.36 -4.86 -0.54
N ASP A 64 13.84 -3.85 -1.23
CA ASP A 64 14.48 -3.21 -2.36
C ASP A 64 15.88 -2.65 -2.01
N THR A 65 16.92 -3.30 -2.54
CA THR A 65 18.31 -2.98 -2.25
C THR A 65 18.91 -1.92 -3.16
N SER A 66 18.15 -1.42 -4.12
CA SER A 66 18.67 -0.46 -5.10
C SER A 66 18.96 0.94 -4.52
N GLY A 67 18.66 1.18 -3.24
CA GLY A 67 18.95 2.43 -2.51
C GLY A 67 20.22 2.35 -1.66
N THR A 68 20.91 3.50 -1.49
CA THR A 68 22.15 3.62 -0.71
C THR A 68 21.95 3.74 0.81
N GLY A 69 20.73 3.53 1.31
CA GLY A 69 20.40 3.67 2.72
C GLY A 69 19.10 2.98 3.10
N ARG A 70 18.87 2.82 4.41
CA ARG A 70 17.64 2.24 4.93
C ARG A 70 16.51 3.26 4.80
N ALA A 71 15.59 3.02 3.87
CA ALA A 71 14.37 3.80 3.74
C ALA A 71 13.53 3.71 5.03
N PHE A 72 12.72 4.74 5.28
CA PHE A 72 11.66 4.68 6.27
C PHE A 72 10.65 3.59 5.92
N PRO A 73 9.98 2.99 6.91
CA PRO A 73 8.99 1.95 6.67
C PRO A 73 7.76 2.52 5.96
N LEU A 74 6.95 1.64 5.38
CA LEU A 74 5.58 1.93 4.96
C LEU A 74 4.67 2.11 6.19
N PRO A 75 3.57 2.87 6.07
CA PRO A 75 2.51 2.87 7.08
C PRO A 75 1.90 1.47 7.26
N ARG A 76 1.26 1.25 8.41
CA ARG A 76 0.38 0.09 8.62
C ARG A 76 -0.85 0.19 7.71
N TYR A 77 -1.45 -0.96 7.43
CA TYR A 77 -2.69 -1.01 6.65
C TYR A 77 -3.83 -0.30 7.39
N ASP A 78 -4.73 0.35 6.64
CA ASP A 78 -5.88 1.10 7.18
C ASP A 78 -5.49 2.13 8.25
N PHE A 79 -4.33 2.77 8.08
CA PHE A 79 -3.84 3.77 9.01
C PHE A 79 -3.75 5.14 8.36
N ASN A 80 -4.78 5.94 8.61
CA ASN A 80 -4.83 7.31 8.12
C ASN A 80 -4.01 8.25 9.04
N LEU A 81 -2.88 8.72 8.53
CA LEU A 81 -1.93 9.52 9.29
C LEU A 81 -2.04 11.01 8.95
N ARG A 82 -1.91 11.84 9.98
CA ARG A 82 -1.80 13.30 9.81
C ARG A 82 -0.57 13.72 9.02
N SER A 83 0.50 12.92 9.09
CA SER A 83 1.78 13.17 8.44
C SER A 83 2.48 11.88 8.07
N TYR A 84 3.15 11.89 6.92
CA TYR A 84 3.97 10.81 6.38
C TYR A 84 5.47 11.19 6.37
N GLU A 85 5.88 12.20 7.15
CA GLU A 85 7.24 12.73 7.10
C GLU A 85 8.36 11.71 7.35
N LYS A 86 8.07 10.69 8.15
CA LYS A 86 9.01 9.63 8.55
C LYS A 86 8.61 8.26 8.01
N LEU A 87 7.92 8.26 6.87
CA LEU A 87 7.41 7.05 6.23
C LEU A 87 7.71 7.09 4.73
N SER A 88 7.93 5.92 4.17
CA SER A 88 7.72 5.68 2.74
C SER A 88 6.23 5.44 2.50
N TRP A 89 5.75 5.58 1.28
CA TRP A 89 4.33 5.35 0.98
C TRP A 89 4.10 4.90 -0.47
N LEU A 90 2.89 4.43 -0.73
CA LEU A 90 2.42 4.09 -2.06
C LEU A 90 1.55 5.24 -2.56
N GLU A 91 1.87 5.81 -3.74
CA GLU A 91 1.14 6.95 -4.31
C GLU A 91 0.62 6.69 -5.72
N LEU A 92 -0.52 7.31 -6.05
CA LEU A 92 -1.09 7.28 -7.40
C LEU A 92 -0.26 8.08 -8.41
N THR A 93 -0.23 7.56 -9.64
CA THR A 93 0.33 8.21 -10.81
C THR A 93 -0.76 8.59 -11.83
N PRO A 94 -0.68 9.77 -12.46
CA PRO A 94 0.15 10.90 -12.06
C PRO A 94 -0.42 11.55 -10.78
N SER A 95 0.45 11.94 -9.87
CA SER A 95 0.07 12.89 -8.80
C SER A 95 -0.30 14.24 -9.45
N ARG A 96 -1.31 14.92 -8.92
CA ARG A 96 -1.66 16.28 -9.42
C ARG A 96 -0.61 17.26 -8.92
N VAL A 97 -0.39 18.36 -9.64
CA VAL A 97 0.54 19.40 -9.19
C VAL A 97 0.07 19.93 -7.83
N GLY A 98 0.91 19.75 -6.80
CA GLY A 98 0.59 20.14 -5.42
C GLY A 98 -0.24 19.12 -4.62
N HIS A 99 -0.58 17.95 -5.17
CA HIS A 99 -1.36 16.94 -4.44
C HIS A 99 -0.81 15.53 -4.66
N THR A 100 -0.53 14.83 -3.57
CA THR A 100 -0.13 13.42 -3.58
C THR A 100 -1.25 12.58 -2.97
N PHE A 101 -1.66 11.52 -3.66
CA PHE A 101 -2.68 10.59 -3.16
C PHE A 101 -2.02 9.32 -2.67
N VAL A 102 -2.06 9.09 -1.36
CA VAL A 102 -1.40 7.98 -0.68
C VAL A 102 -2.38 6.85 -0.41
N PHE A 103 -2.05 5.64 -0.83
CA PHE A 103 -2.88 4.46 -0.56
C PHE A 103 -3.06 4.24 0.95
N VAL A 104 -4.31 4.05 1.37
CA VAL A 104 -4.67 3.77 2.77
C VAL A 104 -5.14 2.33 2.91
N ARG A 105 -6.17 1.96 2.14
CA ARG A 105 -6.81 0.65 2.24
C ARG A 105 -7.61 0.26 0.99
N PHE A 106 -7.99 -1.00 0.92
CA PHE A 106 -9.11 -1.44 0.10
C PHE A 106 -10.39 -1.47 0.95
N SER A 107 -11.48 -0.99 0.39
CA SER A 107 -12.83 -0.93 0.99
C SER A 107 -13.87 -1.48 0.02
N THR A 108 -15.12 -1.58 0.48
CA THR A 108 -16.21 -2.23 -0.27
C THR A 108 -17.35 -1.27 -0.55
N THR A 109 -17.61 -1.03 -1.84
CA THR A 109 -18.79 -0.29 -2.29
C THR A 109 -19.86 -1.25 -2.80
N ASP A 110 -19.54 -2.07 -3.80
CA ASP A 110 -20.47 -3.01 -4.44
C ASP A 110 -20.01 -4.47 -4.26
N GLU A 111 -18.76 -4.76 -4.59
CA GLU A 111 -18.12 -6.08 -4.46
C GLU A 111 -16.99 -6.06 -3.43
N ALA A 112 -16.66 -7.22 -2.85
CA ALA A 112 -15.64 -7.32 -1.81
C ALA A 112 -14.31 -6.68 -2.25
N PHE A 113 -13.88 -5.66 -1.51
CA PHE A 113 -12.62 -4.93 -1.74
C PHE A 113 -12.50 -4.32 -3.14
N ASP A 114 -13.63 -3.93 -3.74
CA ASP A 114 -13.70 -3.34 -5.08
C ASP A 114 -13.16 -1.92 -5.20
N THR A 115 -12.97 -1.24 -4.07
CA THR A 115 -12.63 0.17 -3.98
C THR A 115 -11.29 0.34 -3.28
N ALA A 116 -10.44 1.23 -3.78
CA ALA A 116 -9.22 1.66 -3.11
C ALA A 116 -9.38 3.09 -2.58
N GLU A 117 -9.00 3.29 -1.33
CA GLU A 117 -9.03 4.60 -0.69
C GLU A 117 -7.63 5.20 -0.65
N PHE A 118 -7.55 6.47 -1.01
CA PHE A 118 -6.31 7.23 -0.97
C PHE A 118 -6.51 8.50 -0.16
N SER A 119 -5.56 8.79 0.73
CA SER A 119 -5.46 10.04 1.48
C SER A 119 -4.81 11.12 0.61
N GLU A 120 -5.42 12.28 0.52
CA GLU A 120 -4.88 13.42 -0.22
C GLU A 120 -3.95 14.27 0.65
N LEU A 121 -2.74 14.49 0.17
CA LEU A 121 -1.70 15.31 0.82
C LEU A 121 -1.41 16.57 -0.01
N GLU A 122 -1.50 17.76 0.60
CA GLU A 122 -1.24 19.06 -0.06
C GLU A 122 0.25 19.36 -0.30
N SER A 123 1.12 18.72 0.47
CA SER A 123 2.56 18.85 0.36
C SER A 123 3.19 17.54 0.84
N LEU A 124 4.45 17.31 0.49
CA LEU A 124 5.16 16.03 0.51
C LEU A 124 5.20 15.35 1.92
N GLY A 125 4.05 14.84 2.38
CA GLY A 125 3.89 14.16 3.66
C GLY A 125 3.41 15.04 4.84
N THR A 126 2.97 16.27 4.63
CA THR A 126 2.81 17.25 5.74
C THR A 126 1.39 17.41 6.26
N GLU A 127 0.37 17.48 5.41
CA GLU A 127 -1.02 17.67 5.87
C GLU A 127 -2.03 16.93 4.97
N GLN A 128 -2.93 16.20 5.64
CA GLN A 128 -4.06 15.52 5.01
C GLN A 128 -5.23 16.48 4.79
N HIS A 129 -5.77 16.52 3.57
CA HIS A 129 -6.89 17.38 3.19
C HIS A 129 -8.18 16.63 2.81
N GLY A 130 -8.11 15.32 2.62
CA GLY A 130 -9.29 14.53 2.26
C GLY A 130 -8.95 13.09 1.90
N TYR A 131 -9.90 12.45 1.23
CA TYR A 131 -9.72 11.14 0.63
C TYR A 131 -10.39 11.07 -0.73
N VAL A 132 -9.84 10.23 -1.61
CA VAL A 132 -10.46 9.86 -2.88
C VAL A 132 -10.65 8.35 -2.91
N MET A 133 -11.79 7.93 -3.46
CA MET A 133 -12.14 6.52 -3.66
C MET A 133 -12.08 6.22 -5.14
N LEU A 134 -11.32 5.20 -5.53
CA LEU A 134 -11.16 4.79 -6.92
C LEU A 134 -11.47 3.29 -7.06
N PRO A 135 -11.89 2.83 -8.25
CA PRO A 135 -11.95 1.40 -8.54
C PRO A 135 -10.58 0.79 -8.28
N ALA A 136 -10.54 -0.31 -7.53
CA ALA A 136 -9.27 -0.92 -7.15
C ALA A 136 -8.60 -1.75 -8.26
N VAL A 137 -9.20 -1.82 -9.45
CA VAL A 137 -8.63 -2.45 -10.64
C VAL A 137 -7.92 -1.40 -11.50
N GLY A 138 -6.73 -1.73 -12.01
CA GLY A 138 -6.00 -0.89 -12.96
C GLY A 138 -5.38 0.37 -12.33
N LEU A 139 -5.10 0.33 -11.03
CA LEU A 139 -4.42 1.41 -10.33
C LEU A 139 -2.96 1.54 -10.80
N ASP A 140 -2.56 2.74 -11.22
CA ASP A 140 -1.16 3.08 -11.49
C ASP A 140 -0.53 3.63 -10.20
N VAL A 141 0.12 2.74 -9.44
CA VAL A 141 0.69 3.04 -8.12
C VAL A 141 2.21 2.91 -8.15
N ARG A 142 2.88 3.86 -7.50
CA ARG A 142 4.33 3.84 -7.31
C ARG A 142 4.67 3.84 -5.84
N LEU A 143 5.80 3.21 -5.51
CA LEU A 143 6.42 3.32 -4.21
C LEU A 143 7.25 4.61 -4.17
N ARG A 144 6.95 5.49 -3.21
CA ARG A 144 7.87 6.54 -2.79
C ARG A 144 8.63 6.09 -1.55
N GLN A 145 9.91 5.80 -1.74
CA GLN A 145 10.84 5.56 -0.64
C GLN A 145 11.35 6.89 -0.10
N ARG A 146 11.25 7.09 1.22
CA ARG A 146 11.84 8.24 1.91
C ARG A 146 13.01 7.82 2.76
N TYR A 147 14.04 8.67 2.82
CA TYR A 147 15.25 8.40 3.57
C TYR A 147 15.45 9.41 4.71
N PRO A 148 16.19 9.05 5.78
CA PRO A 148 16.46 9.95 6.90
C PRO A 148 17.20 11.24 6.54
N ASP A 149 17.91 11.26 5.41
CA ASP A 149 18.59 12.46 4.88
C ASP A 149 17.65 13.46 4.19
N GLY A 150 16.35 13.17 4.15
CA GLY A 150 15.32 13.99 3.53
C GLY A 150 15.11 13.70 2.04
N THR A 151 15.93 12.85 1.42
CA THR A 151 15.75 12.47 0.02
C THR A 151 14.59 11.50 -0.16
N SER A 152 14.09 11.40 -1.40
CA SER A 152 13.10 10.40 -1.78
C SER A 152 13.36 9.84 -3.16
N ARG A 153 12.92 8.60 -3.39
CA ARG A 153 12.96 7.93 -4.68
C ARG A 153 11.58 7.39 -5.03
N LEU A 154 11.21 7.51 -6.30
CA LEU A 154 9.98 6.92 -6.84
C LEU A 154 10.33 5.72 -7.71
N THR A 155 9.60 4.63 -7.53
CA THR A 155 9.71 3.46 -8.39
C THR A 155 8.36 2.78 -8.59
N SER A 156 8.14 2.21 -9.79
CA SER A 156 7.00 1.32 -10.05
C SER A 156 7.34 -0.14 -9.77
N ASP A 157 8.62 -0.47 -9.71
CA ASP A 157 9.14 -1.83 -9.57
C ASP A 157 10.26 -1.86 -8.52
N VAL A 158 10.35 -2.94 -7.74
CA VAL A 158 11.45 -3.17 -6.80
C VAL A 158 12.28 -4.38 -7.23
N VAL A 159 13.58 -4.35 -6.96
CA VAL A 159 14.47 -5.49 -7.21
C VAL A 159 14.58 -6.29 -5.92
N LEU A 160 14.19 -7.57 -5.96
CA LEU A 160 14.25 -8.46 -4.79
C LEU A 160 15.62 -9.15 -4.71
N VAL A 161 16.02 -9.52 -3.49
CA VAL A 161 17.22 -10.34 -3.23
C VAL A 161 16.77 -11.70 -2.74
N GLU A 162 17.35 -12.77 -3.29
CA GLU A 162 17.17 -14.16 -2.83
C GLU A 162 17.75 -14.42 -1.44
#